data_AF-A0A4W3HUI9-F1
#
_entry.id   AF-A0A4W3HUI9-F1
#
_cell.length_a   1.000
_cell.length_b   1.000
_cell.length_c   1.000
_cell.angle_alpha   90.00
_cell.angle_beta   90.00
_cell.angle_gamma   90.00
#
_symmetry.space_group_name_H-M   'P 1'
#
loop_
_entity.id
_entity.type
_entity.pdbx_description
1 polymer ?
#
loop_
_entity_poly.entity_id
_entity_poly.type
_entity_poly.pdbx_seq_one_letter_code
_entity_poly.pdbx_strand_id
1 'polypeptide(L)'
;MLERLKPNTSYSLRVSAVCGQVESAPSHLASIITDKKPKPQARKPLEGSTLITGSQTIYKLPLQIQKQKNGEIIKYSFGNHSPTYIVKTILLLGERGSGKTSLIDAMINNIIGVEWEDTFRYKLTEEETNSSQAESPLIIVYELNHQEGFRIPFSLIIVDIPRFGDTAQNKHIPEYISYYKLSHRITDLLSSPEGVKQIDALCLVVQASIVQLTSEQECQFNSFFSIFGKDITENVRVLVNFADEQLSPVLEAITQSGLPCPKDDNGQPVHFRFNTSAIFTQTVTSGESTNRSTDDGGDEILHKMFWKMGSNSMKRLFAALTEMTTKSMKEILQRDGQCGWWSIIVVRIVHNEMRVMKMKTVSDFISVAYLVSLSSLFQGIVGSIPTSGF
;
A
#
# COMPACT_ATOMS: atom_id res chain seq x y z
N MET A 1 -22.86 -28.97 -0.94
CA MET A 1 -22.55 -28.12 0.24
C MET A 1 -23.87 -27.82 0.93
N LEU A 2 -23.98 -27.92 2.26
CA LEU A 2 -25.23 -27.63 2.97
C LEU A 2 -25.29 -26.12 3.26
N GLU A 3 -26.31 -25.45 2.75
CA GLU A 3 -26.50 -24.00 2.91
C GLU A 3 -27.45 -23.68 4.09
N ARG A 4 -27.38 -22.44 4.59
CA ARG A 4 -28.33 -21.87 5.60
C ARG A 4 -28.34 -22.53 6.98
N LEU A 5 -27.24 -23.17 7.39
CA LEU A 5 -27.09 -23.69 8.75
C LEU A 5 -26.86 -22.54 9.76
N LYS A 6 -27.50 -22.60 10.92
CA LYS A 6 -27.32 -21.65 12.01
C LYS A 6 -25.98 -21.88 12.70
N PRO A 7 -25.21 -20.83 13.07
CA PRO A 7 -23.96 -20.97 13.83
C PRO A 7 -24.19 -21.64 15.20
N ASN A 8 -23.14 -22.26 15.75
CA ASN A 8 -23.15 -22.88 17.09
C ASN A 8 -24.33 -23.83 17.33
N THR A 9 -24.75 -24.55 16.29
CA THR A 9 -25.91 -25.44 16.32
C THR A 9 -25.46 -26.85 15.96
N SER A 10 -25.87 -27.83 16.76
CA SER A 10 -25.63 -29.23 16.45
C SER A 10 -26.68 -29.71 15.46
N TYR A 11 -26.23 -30.33 14.38
CA TYR A 11 -27.06 -30.96 13.37
C TYR A 11 -26.74 -32.45 13.33
N SER A 12 -27.78 -33.26 13.21
CA SER A 12 -27.64 -34.70 12.93
C SER A 12 -28.04 -34.98 11.50
N LEU A 13 -27.20 -35.74 10.79
CA LEU A 13 -27.28 -35.98 9.37
C LEU A 13 -27.36 -37.49 9.12
N ARG A 14 -28.12 -37.88 8.11
CA ARG A 14 -28.02 -39.18 7.44
C ARG A 14 -27.98 -38.95 5.95
N VAL A 15 -27.23 -39.78 5.25
CA VAL A 15 -27.05 -39.70 3.80
C VAL A 15 -27.60 -40.98 3.18
N SER A 16 -28.47 -40.85 2.20
CA SER A 16 -28.89 -41.94 1.30
C SER A 16 -28.45 -41.59 -0.12
N ALA A 17 -28.11 -42.62 -0.90
CA ALA A 17 -27.79 -42.48 -2.31
C ALA A 17 -29.06 -42.74 -3.14
N VAL A 18 -29.34 -41.89 -4.11
CA VAL A 18 -30.45 -42.07 -5.06
C VAL A 18 -29.86 -42.32 -6.44
N CYS A 19 -30.22 -43.47 -7.04
CA CYS A 19 -29.87 -43.80 -8.42
C CYS A 19 -31.16 -44.09 -9.20
N GLY A 20 -31.54 -43.17 -10.09
CA GLY A 20 -32.83 -43.23 -10.80
C GLY A 20 -34.01 -43.10 -9.82
N GLN A 21 -34.86 -44.12 -9.77
CA GLN A 21 -36.00 -44.21 -8.83
C GLN A 21 -35.70 -45.04 -7.56
N VAL A 22 -34.46 -45.52 -7.40
CA VAL A 22 -34.09 -46.38 -6.27
C VAL A 22 -33.25 -45.59 -5.27
N GLU A 23 -33.66 -45.60 -4.01
CA GLU A 23 -32.96 -44.98 -2.88
C GLU A 23 -32.30 -46.05 -2.00
N SER A 24 -31.06 -45.82 -1.57
CA SER A 24 -30.34 -46.70 -0.66
C SER A 24 -30.85 -46.59 0.78
N ALA A 25 -30.50 -47.56 1.61
CA ALA A 25 -30.64 -47.41 3.05
C ALA A 25 -29.88 -46.15 3.55
N PRO A 26 -30.42 -45.40 4.53
CA PRO A 26 -29.73 -44.25 5.10
C PRO A 26 -28.45 -44.66 5.84
N SER A 27 -27.43 -43.81 5.78
CA SER A 27 -26.19 -43.97 6.55
C SER A 27 -26.43 -43.93 8.06
N HIS A 28 -25.39 -44.28 8.82
CA HIS A 28 -25.34 -44.02 10.25
C HIS A 28 -25.50 -42.51 10.55
N LEU A 29 -26.09 -42.24 11.72
CA LEU A 29 -26.33 -40.87 12.20
C LEU A 29 -24.99 -40.21 12.51
N ALA A 30 -24.64 -39.18 11.74
CA ALA A 30 -23.47 -38.35 11.99
C ALA A 30 -23.90 -37.03 12.63
N SER A 31 -23.20 -36.59 13.68
CA SER A 31 -23.46 -35.29 14.29
C SER A 31 -22.36 -34.31 13.90
N ILE A 32 -22.75 -33.13 13.42
CA ILE A 32 -21.85 -32.00 13.16
C ILE A 32 -22.24 -30.83 14.05
N ILE A 33 -21.27 -30.00 14.39
CA ILE A 33 -21.51 -28.74 15.10
C ILE A 33 -21.01 -27.63 14.19
N THR A 34 -21.88 -26.68 13.87
CA THR A 34 -21.50 -25.49 13.11
C THR A 34 -20.70 -24.55 14.00
N ASP A 35 -19.66 -23.93 13.43
CA ASP A 35 -18.75 -23.08 14.19
C ASP A 35 -19.40 -21.77 14.63
N LYS A 36 -18.75 -21.08 15.58
CA LYS A 36 -19.23 -19.81 16.15
C LYS A 36 -19.27 -18.64 15.16
N LYS A 37 -18.55 -18.72 14.04
CA LYS A 37 -18.49 -17.70 12.98
C LYS A 37 -18.33 -18.38 11.61
N PRO A 38 -18.82 -17.77 10.51
CA PRO A 38 -18.43 -18.21 9.18
C PRO A 38 -16.90 -18.23 9.12
N LYS A 39 -16.35 -19.39 8.77
CA LYS A 39 -14.91 -19.60 8.70
C LYS A 39 -14.38 -18.78 7.52
N PRO A 40 -13.26 -18.06 7.66
CA PRO A 40 -12.65 -17.36 6.53
C PRO A 40 -12.35 -18.34 5.39
N GLN A 41 -12.42 -17.85 4.15
CA GLN A 41 -12.29 -18.63 2.91
C GLN A 41 -10.96 -19.40 2.82
N ALA A 42 -9.92 -18.93 3.50
CA ALA A 42 -8.53 -19.31 3.29
C ALA A 42 -8.07 -20.60 4.00
N ARG A 43 -8.88 -21.67 4.07
CA ARG A 43 -8.37 -22.99 4.56
C ARG A 43 -7.60 -23.77 3.50
N LYS A 44 -7.75 -23.36 2.25
CA LYS A 44 -7.05 -23.91 1.09
C LYS A 44 -6.62 -22.76 0.20
N PRO A 45 -5.56 -22.95 -0.59
CA PRO A 45 -5.20 -22.04 -1.66
C PRO A 45 -6.41 -21.82 -2.59
N LEU A 46 -6.56 -20.58 -3.05
CA LEU A 46 -7.61 -20.20 -3.97
C LEU A 46 -7.44 -20.93 -5.31
N GLU A 47 -8.55 -21.19 -5.98
CA GLU A 47 -8.52 -21.75 -7.33
C GLU A 47 -7.75 -20.81 -8.27
N GLY A 48 -6.83 -21.37 -9.07
CA GLY A 48 -5.95 -20.60 -9.94
C GLY A 48 -4.65 -20.11 -9.29
N SER A 49 -4.46 -20.29 -7.98
CA SER A 49 -3.17 -20.04 -7.34
C SER A 49 -2.08 -21.01 -7.82
N THR A 50 -0.85 -20.50 -8.00
CA THR A 50 0.32 -21.31 -8.43
C THR A 50 1.33 -21.42 -7.30
N LEU A 51 1.84 -22.60 -7.01
CA LEU A 51 2.87 -22.79 -5.98
C LEU A 51 4.20 -22.17 -6.44
N ILE A 52 4.79 -21.30 -5.63
CA ILE A 52 6.09 -20.65 -5.89
C ILE A 52 7.24 -21.46 -5.29
N THR A 53 7.07 -21.91 -4.04
CA THR A 53 8.10 -22.63 -3.30
C THR A 53 7.49 -23.84 -2.61
N GLY A 54 8.14 -25.00 -2.71
CA GLY A 54 7.66 -26.23 -2.09
C GLY A 54 8.02 -26.36 -0.60
N SER A 55 9.14 -25.76 -0.17
CA SER A 55 9.63 -25.82 1.22
C SER A 55 8.89 -24.89 2.18
N GLN A 56 8.21 -23.87 1.69
CA GLN A 56 7.26 -23.04 2.43
C GLN A 56 6.09 -22.93 1.48
N THR A 57 4.89 -23.41 1.81
CA THR A 57 3.80 -23.55 0.83
C THR A 57 3.24 -22.17 0.44
N ILE A 58 4.01 -21.43 -0.35
CA ILE A 58 3.76 -20.06 -0.76
C ILE A 58 3.16 -20.11 -2.15
N TYR A 59 1.98 -19.53 -2.29
CA TYR A 59 1.24 -19.45 -3.53
C TYR A 59 1.27 -18.05 -4.10
N LYS A 60 1.41 -17.97 -5.41
CA LYS A 60 1.08 -16.80 -6.18
C LYS A 60 -0.43 -16.58 -6.13
N LEU A 61 -0.84 -15.37 -5.75
CA LEU A 61 -2.24 -14.99 -5.80
C LEU A 61 -2.68 -14.85 -7.28
N PRO A 62 -3.86 -15.37 -7.69
CA PRO A 62 -4.32 -15.28 -9.07
C PRO A 62 -4.79 -13.84 -9.35
N LEU A 63 -3.91 -13.05 -9.96
CA LEU A 63 -4.14 -11.63 -10.24
C LEU A 63 -4.27 -11.39 -11.74
N GLN A 64 -5.21 -10.52 -12.12
CA GLN A 64 -5.27 -9.94 -13.45
C GLN A 64 -4.28 -8.78 -13.54
N ILE A 65 -3.42 -8.77 -14.55
CA ILE A 65 -2.39 -7.75 -14.74
C ILE A 65 -2.79 -6.83 -15.88
N GLN A 66 -2.80 -5.52 -15.62
CA GLN A 66 -3.00 -4.48 -16.63
C GLN A 66 -1.83 -3.51 -16.58
N LYS A 67 -1.20 -3.26 -17.73
CA LYS A 67 -0.14 -2.25 -17.87
C LYS A 67 -0.75 -1.00 -18.50
N GLN A 68 -0.57 0.14 -17.86
CA GLN A 68 -1.03 1.44 -18.35
C GLN A 68 0.17 2.33 -18.67
N LYS A 69 -0.04 3.33 -19.53
CA LYS A 69 0.96 4.38 -19.86
C LYS A 69 2.34 3.80 -20.19
N ASN A 70 2.41 2.95 -21.21
CA ASN A 70 3.64 2.28 -21.66
C ASN A 70 4.36 1.47 -20.56
N GLY A 71 3.60 1.01 -19.56
CA GLY A 71 4.12 0.21 -18.46
C GLY A 71 4.55 1.02 -17.24
N GLU A 72 4.44 2.35 -17.24
CA GLU A 72 4.79 3.18 -16.07
C GLU A 72 3.90 2.90 -14.84
N ILE A 73 2.69 2.39 -15.07
CA ILE A 73 1.75 1.98 -14.03
C ILE A 73 1.35 0.53 -14.30
N ILE A 74 1.48 -0.32 -13.28
CA ILE A 74 1.04 -1.71 -13.33
C ILE A 74 -0.09 -1.90 -12.32
N LYS A 75 -1.25 -2.35 -12.80
CA LYS A 75 -2.40 -2.67 -11.96
C LYS A 75 -2.55 -4.18 -11.84
N TYR A 76 -2.55 -4.68 -10.61
CA TYR A 76 -2.88 -6.05 -10.23
C TYR A 76 -4.27 -6.07 -9.62
N SER A 77 -5.19 -6.82 -10.21
CA SER A 77 -6.58 -6.88 -9.75
C SER A 77 -6.94 -8.30 -9.29
N PHE A 78 -7.48 -8.42 -8.08
CA PHE A 78 -8.01 -9.66 -7.51
C PHE A 78 -9.53 -9.59 -7.43
N GLY A 79 -10.20 -10.63 -7.92
CA GLY A 79 -11.67 -10.68 -7.99
C GLY A 79 -12.27 -9.68 -8.98
N ASN A 80 -13.59 -9.73 -9.13
CA ASN A 80 -14.32 -8.84 -10.03
C ASN A 80 -14.85 -7.61 -9.30
N HIS A 81 -14.75 -6.44 -9.94
CA HIS A 81 -15.32 -5.21 -9.42
C HIS A 81 -16.85 -5.33 -9.32
N SER A 82 -17.39 -4.95 -8.16
CA SER A 82 -18.83 -4.80 -7.96
C SER A 82 -19.13 -3.39 -7.46
N PRO A 83 -20.09 -2.68 -8.09
CA PRO A 83 -20.48 -1.33 -7.66
C PRO A 83 -21.21 -1.33 -6.30
N THR A 84 -21.56 -2.50 -5.76
CA THR A 84 -22.25 -2.63 -4.46
C THR A 84 -21.34 -2.38 -3.27
N TYR A 85 -20.04 -2.63 -3.40
CA TYR A 85 -19.09 -2.48 -2.31
C TYR A 85 -18.40 -1.13 -2.42
N ILE A 86 -18.33 -0.42 -1.30
CA ILE A 86 -17.53 0.79 -1.22
C ILE A 86 -16.07 0.42 -1.50
N VAL A 87 -15.35 1.34 -2.12
CA VAL A 87 -13.91 1.21 -2.38
C VAL A 87 -13.18 2.10 -1.38
N LYS A 88 -12.10 1.61 -0.80
CA LYS A 88 -11.18 2.39 0.01
C LYS A 88 -9.83 2.42 -0.68
N THR A 89 -9.17 3.58 -0.70
CA THR A 89 -7.86 3.72 -1.34
C THR A 89 -6.81 4.16 -0.32
N ILE A 90 -5.70 3.44 -0.26
CA ILE A 90 -4.52 3.84 0.50
C ILE A 90 -3.33 4.06 -0.45
N LEU A 91 -2.59 5.14 -0.24
CA LEU A 91 -1.31 5.39 -0.91
C LEU A 91 -0.19 5.04 0.07
N LEU A 92 0.75 4.19 -0.33
CA LEU A 92 1.89 3.79 0.50
C LEU A 92 3.15 4.50 0.02
N LEU A 93 3.79 5.23 0.92
CA LEU A 93 5.05 5.91 0.68
C LEU A 93 6.06 5.49 1.74
N GLY A 94 7.31 5.26 1.36
CA GLY A 94 8.34 4.84 2.29
C GLY A 94 9.66 4.59 1.58
N GLU A 95 10.74 4.57 2.34
CA GLU A 95 12.08 4.37 1.80
C GLU A 95 12.34 2.94 1.32
N ARG A 96 13.48 2.76 0.64
CA ARG A 96 13.99 1.43 0.32
C ARG A 96 14.25 0.67 1.62
N GLY A 97 13.81 -0.58 1.67
CA GLY A 97 13.97 -1.41 2.88
C GLY A 97 13.03 -1.06 4.03
N SER A 98 12.10 -0.10 3.90
CA SER A 98 11.04 0.13 4.91
C SER A 98 10.07 -1.05 5.05
N GLY A 99 10.11 -2.00 4.12
CA GLY A 99 9.29 -3.21 4.12
C GLY A 99 7.89 -3.02 3.54
N LYS A 100 7.67 -2.00 2.70
CA LYS A 100 6.39 -1.75 2.00
C LYS A 100 5.83 -3.02 1.35
N THR A 101 6.60 -3.68 0.50
CA THR A 101 6.16 -4.89 -0.22
C THR A 101 5.77 -6.02 0.73
N SER A 102 6.58 -6.29 1.75
CA SER A 102 6.26 -7.29 2.78
C SER A 102 5.00 -6.92 3.57
N LEU A 103 4.77 -5.63 3.81
CA LEU A 103 3.56 -5.15 4.47
C LEU A 103 2.33 -5.31 3.58
N ILE A 104 2.44 -5.07 2.28
CA ILE A 104 1.35 -5.32 1.31
C ILE A 104 1.00 -6.80 1.27
N ASP A 105 2.00 -7.70 1.18
CA ASP A 105 1.78 -9.14 1.26
C ASP A 105 1.06 -9.52 2.57
N ALA A 106 1.48 -8.93 3.69
CA ALA A 106 0.86 -9.18 5.00
C ALA A 106 -0.60 -8.70 5.04
N MET A 107 -0.87 -7.50 4.50
CA MET A 107 -2.22 -6.95 4.40
C MET A 107 -3.13 -7.87 3.58
N ILE A 108 -2.66 -8.38 2.46
CA ILE A 108 -3.43 -9.26 1.57
C ILE A 108 -3.76 -10.59 2.24
N ASN A 109 -2.76 -11.24 2.85
CA ASN A 109 -2.99 -12.49 3.58
C ASN A 109 -4.04 -12.28 4.69
N ASN A 110 -3.97 -11.15 5.40
CA ASN A 110 -4.96 -10.82 6.42
C ASN A 110 -6.36 -10.56 5.83
N ILE A 111 -6.45 -9.80 4.73
CA ILE A 111 -7.72 -9.45 4.07
C ILE A 111 -8.43 -10.70 3.56
N ILE A 112 -7.71 -11.60 2.88
CA ILE A 112 -8.26 -12.87 2.34
C ILE A 112 -8.64 -13.84 3.48
N GLY A 113 -8.13 -13.59 4.69
CA GLY A 113 -8.49 -14.35 5.88
C GLY A 113 -7.58 -15.53 6.16
N VAL A 114 -6.33 -15.51 5.67
CA VAL A 114 -5.29 -16.46 6.07
C VAL A 114 -5.06 -16.32 7.57
N GLU A 115 -5.01 -17.45 8.26
CA GLU A 115 -4.73 -17.58 9.69
C GLU A 115 -3.30 -18.08 9.91
N TRP A 116 -2.81 -17.92 11.14
CA TRP A 116 -1.49 -18.41 11.53
C TRP A 116 -1.36 -19.91 11.28
N GLU A 117 -2.40 -20.66 11.64
CA GLU A 117 -2.48 -22.12 11.56
C GLU A 117 -2.62 -22.68 10.13
N ASP A 118 -2.90 -21.83 9.13
CA ASP A 118 -2.98 -22.29 7.75
C ASP A 118 -1.59 -22.69 7.25
N THR A 119 -1.52 -23.80 6.52
CA THR A 119 -0.27 -24.37 6.00
C THR A 119 0.20 -23.73 4.70
N PHE A 120 -0.36 -22.58 4.33
CA PHE A 120 0.04 -21.85 3.13
C PHE A 120 0.00 -20.34 3.33
N ARG A 121 0.68 -19.60 2.45
CA ARG A 121 0.67 -18.12 2.40
C ARG A 121 0.54 -17.66 0.95
N TYR A 122 -0.02 -16.48 0.75
CA TYR A 122 0.03 -15.82 -0.56
C TYR A 122 1.21 -14.87 -0.65
N LYS A 123 1.81 -14.80 -1.83
CA LYS A 123 2.75 -13.76 -2.24
C LYS A 123 2.24 -13.16 -3.54
N LEU A 124 2.26 -11.84 -3.66
CA LEU A 124 1.75 -11.13 -4.82
C LEU A 124 2.50 -11.49 -6.11
N THR A 125 3.84 -11.55 -6.08
CA THR A 125 4.70 -11.95 -7.21
C THR A 125 6.14 -12.25 -6.79
N GLU A 126 6.89 -12.95 -7.64
CA GLU A 126 8.34 -13.12 -7.56
C GLU A 126 9.06 -11.77 -7.61
N GLU A 127 10.26 -11.70 -7.04
CA GLU A 127 11.20 -10.59 -7.17
C GLU A 127 11.73 -10.42 -8.62
N GLU A 128 10.93 -10.77 -9.63
CA GLU A 128 11.19 -10.48 -11.04
C GLU A 128 10.79 -9.04 -11.39
N THR A 129 11.47 -8.09 -10.77
CA THR A 129 11.92 -6.89 -11.48
C THR A 129 13.42 -7.00 -11.72
N ASN A 130 13.85 -8.16 -12.22
CA ASN A 130 15.03 -8.31 -13.06
C ASN A 130 14.66 -8.17 -14.55
N SER A 131 13.63 -7.37 -14.87
CA SER A 131 13.47 -6.88 -16.24
C SER A 131 14.52 -5.79 -16.46
N SER A 132 15.65 -6.21 -17.01
CA SER A 132 16.76 -5.40 -17.51
C SER A 132 16.39 -4.42 -18.63
N GLN A 133 15.12 -3.96 -18.74
CA GLN A 133 14.65 -3.07 -19.82
C GLN A 133 13.55 -2.05 -19.46
N ALA A 134 13.19 -1.82 -18.19
CA ALA A 134 12.25 -0.75 -17.83
C ALA A 134 12.96 0.39 -17.10
N GLU A 135 13.47 1.38 -17.86
CA GLU A 135 14.22 2.55 -17.39
C GLU A 135 13.39 3.59 -16.61
N SER A 136 12.33 3.18 -15.90
CA SER A 136 11.41 4.11 -15.25
C SER A 136 10.74 3.53 -14.00
N PRO A 137 10.60 4.34 -12.93
CA PRO A 137 10.01 3.89 -11.67
C PRO A 137 8.52 3.54 -11.86
N LEU A 138 8.16 2.32 -11.50
CA LEU A 138 6.83 1.76 -11.70
C LEU A 138 5.95 2.08 -10.50
N ILE A 139 4.81 2.75 -10.70
CA ILE A 139 3.75 2.81 -9.69
C ILE A 139 2.94 1.52 -9.79
N ILE A 140 2.75 0.82 -8.66
CA ILE A 140 2.01 -0.43 -8.64
C ILE A 140 0.68 -0.21 -7.92
N VAL A 141 -0.41 -0.61 -8.56
CA VAL A 141 -1.76 -0.51 -8.00
C VAL A 141 -2.29 -1.92 -7.74
N TYR A 142 -2.53 -2.25 -6.48
CA TYR A 142 -3.19 -3.49 -6.08
C TYR A 142 -4.66 -3.21 -5.81
N GLU A 143 -5.54 -3.75 -6.64
CA GLU A 143 -6.99 -3.67 -6.47
C GLU A 143 -7.53 -5.00 -5.95
N LEU A 144 -7.95 -5.00 -4.69
CA LEU A 144 -8.58 -6.15 -4.03
C LEU A 144 -10.09 -5.92 -4.00
N ASN A 145 -10.79 -6.45 -5.00
CA ASN A 145 -12.24 -6.36 -5.05
C ASN A 145 -12.85 -7.28 -3.98
N HIS A 146 -13.74 -6.73 -3.15
CA HIS A 146 -14.33 -7.46 -2.02
C HIS A 146 -14.94 -8.80 -2.47
N GLN A 147 -14.56 -9.88 -1.78
CA GLN A 147 -15.13 -11.21 -1.95
C GLN A 147 -15.73 -11.68 -0.63
N GLU A 148 -16.71 -12.58 -0.69
CA GLU A 148 -17.24 -13.24 0.50
C GLU A 148 -16.10 -13.93 1.27
N GLY A 149 -16.04 -13.72 2.58
CA GLY A 149 -14.97 -14.26 3.43
C GLY A 149 -13.80 -13.29 3.66
N PHE A 150 -13.76 -12.13 2.99
CA PHE A 150 -12.81 -11.07 3.33
C PHE A 150 -13.02 -10.57 4.76
N ARG A 151 -11.93 -10.20 5.44
CA ARG A 151 -11.98 -9.61 6.80
C ARG A 151 -12.42 -8.14 6.81
N ILE A 152 -12.48 -7.50 5.66
CA ILE A 152 -12.91 -6.10 5.47
C ILE A 152 -14.22 -6.05 4.68
N PRO A 153 -15.14 -5.12 4.99
CA PRO A 153 -16.45 -5.01 4.33
C PRO A 153 -16.41 -4.19 3.03
N PHE A 154 -15.23 -3.91 2.49
CA PHE A 154 -15.03 -3.02 1.34
C PHE A 154 -13.95 -3.57 0.41
N SER A 155 -13.93 -3.07 -0.83
CA SER A 155 -12.82 -3.29 -1.76
C SER A 155 -11.68 -2.34 -1.40
N LEU A 156 -10.43 -2.81 -1.48
CA LEU A 156 -9.26 -2.00 -1.13
C LEU A 156 -8.36 -1.80 -2.34
N ILE A 157 -8.02 -0.55 -2.63
CA ILE A 157 -6.97 -0.17 -3.57
C ILE A 157 -5.74 0.25 -2.77
N ILE A 158 -4.61 -0.39 -3.03
CA ILE A 158 -3.31 -0.03 -2.46
C ILE A 158 -2.43 0.48 -3.61
N VAL A 159 -2.02 1.74 -3.53
CA VAL A 159 -1.09 2.35 -4.47
C VAL A 159 0.31 2.32 -3.85
N ASP A 160 1.18 1.43 -4.32
CA ASP A 160 2.58 1.38 -3.92
C ASP A 160 3.39 2.39 -4.75
N ILE A 161 3.94 3.38 -4.05
CA ILE A 161 4.66 4.49 -4.65
C ILE A 161 6.17 4.24 -4.45
N PRO A 162 6.95 4.16 -5.55
CA PRO A 162 8.39 3.98 -5.45
C PRO A 162 9.05 5.18 -4.77
N ARG A 163 10.27 4.99 -4.25
CA ARG A 163 11.03 6.08 -3.63
C ARG A 163 11.46 7.09 -4.71
N PHE A 164 11.46 8.38 -4.38
CA PHE A 164 12.12 9.37 -5.24
C PHE A 164 13.62 9.03 -5.32
N GLY A 165 14.21 9.01 -6.52
CA GLY A 165 15.62 8.63 -6.71
C GLY A 165 15.86 7.15 -7.06
N ASP A 166 14.94 6.22 -6.76
CA ASP A 166 14.96 4.88 -7.41
C ASP A 166 14.74 5.01 -8.94
N THR A 167 14.23 6.17 -9.31
CA THR A 167 14.01 6.70 -10.65
C THR A 167 15.31 7.05 -11.40
N ALA A 168 16.45 7.16 -10.71
CA ALA A 168 17.71 7.72 -11.19
C ALA A 168 18.78 6.66 -11.49
N GLN A 169 18.40 5.47 -11.92
CA GLN A 169 19.37 4.43 -12.33
C GLN A 169 20.15 4.81 -13.58
N ASN A 170 19.65 5.76 -14.37
CA ASN A 170 20.45 6.44 -15.37
C ASN A 170 21.15 7.64 -14.72
N LYS A 171 22.46 7.50 -14.42
CA LYS A 171 23.32 8.52 -13.78
C LYS A 171 23.32 9.89 -14.48
N HIS A 172 22.78 9.97 -15.70
CA HIS A 172 22.66 11.20 -16.47
C HIS A 172 21.38 12.00 -16.21
N ILE A 173 20.39 11.46 -15.50
CA ILE A 173 19.14 12.17 -15.18
C ILE A 173 19.27 12.82 -13.79
N PRO A 174 19.27 14.16 -13.69
CA PRO A 174 19.27 14.84 -12.41
C PRO A 174 18.09 14.41 -11.52
N GLU A 175 18.34 14.33 -10.22
CA GLU A 175 17.37 13.90 -9.20
C GLU A 175 16.06 14.70 -9.23
N TYR A 176 16.12 16.00 -9.54
CA TYR A 176 14.93 16.85 -9.63
C TYR A 176 14.03 16.49 -10.84
N ILE A 177 14.59 16.00 -11.95
CA ILE A 177 13.81 15.53 -13.12
C ILE A 177 13.10 14.23 -12.75
N SER A 178 13.84 13.36 -12.08
CA SER A 178 13.35 12.12 -11.48
C SER A 178 12.15 12.36 -10.55
N TYR A 179 12.26 13.37 -9.68
CA TYR A 179 11.17 13.84 -8.83
C TYR A 179 9.96 14.34 -9.64
N TYR A 180 10.19 15.22 -10.61
CA TYR A 180 9.14 15.76 -11.47
C TYR A 180 8.36 14.66 -12.20
N LYS A 181 9.07 13.67 -12.76
CA LYS A 181 8.45 12.54 -13.45
C LYS A 181 7.56 11.71 -12.52
N LEU A 182 8.02 11.39 -11.32
CA LEU A 182 7.20 10.61 -10.37
C LEU A 182 5.96 11.40 -9.93
N SER A 183 6.13 12.69 -9.63
CA SER A 183 5.03 13.59 -9.27
C SER A 183 3.98 13.69 -10.38
N HIS A 184 4.42 13.82 -11.64
CA HIS A 184 3.53 13.84 -12.80
C HIS A 184 2.76 12.53 -12.94
N ARG A 185 3.42 11.38 -12.77
CA ARG A 185 2.76 10.06 -12.84
C ARG A 185 1.74 9.85 -11.73
N ILE A 186 2.05 10.27 -10.51
CA ILE A 186 1.09 10.25 -9.41
C ILE A 186 -0.12 11.12 -9.78
N THR A 187 0.10 12.31 -10.31
CA THR A 187 -0.98 13.22 -10.71
C THR A 187 -1.81 12.64 -11.85
N ASP A 188 -1.18 12.02 -12.85
CA ASP A 188 -1.87 11.35 -13.94
C ASP A 188 -2.72 10.18 -13.44
N LEU A 189 -2.17 9.36 -12.52
CA LEU A 189 -2.92 8.27 -11.89
C LEU A 189 -4.17 8.79 -11.16
N LEU A 190 -4.07 9.95 -10.53
CA LEU A 190 -5.14 10.54 -9.73
C LEU A 190 -6.14 11.37 -10.56
N SER A 191 -5.72 11.84 -11.74
CA SER A 191 -6.54 12.66 -12.65
C SER A 191 -7.20 11.84 -13.76
N SER A 192 -6.70 10.63 -14.03
CA SER A 192 -7.21 9.78 -15.11
C SER A 192 -8.65 9.33 -14.84
N PRO A 193 -9.55 9.31 -15.85
CA PRO A 193 -10.91 8.78 -15.72
C PRO A 193 -10.98 7.33 -15.25
N GLU A 194 -9.95 6.54 -15.61
CA GLU A 194 -9.76 5.13 -15.25
C GLU A 194 -8.82 4.94 -14.05
N GLY A 195 -8.34 6.05 -13.49
CA GLY A 195 -7.39 6.10 -12.38
C GLY A 195 -8.05 6.09 -11.00
N VAL A 196 -7.26 6.45 -10.00
CA VAL A 196 -7.68 6.47 -8.60
C VAL A 196 -8.42 7.77 -8.31
N LYS A 197 -9.74 7.68 -8.11
CA LYS A 197 -10.62 8.85 -7.97
C LYS A 197 -10.69 9.45 -6.57
N GLN A 198 -10.31 8.66 -5.58
CA GLN A 198 -10.47 9.01 -4.18
C GLN A 198 -9.35 8.42 -3.33
N ILE A 199 -9.02 9.10 -2.24
CA ILE A 199 -8.02 8.70 -1.26
C ILE A 199 -8.66 8.70 0.12
N ASP A 200 -8.48 7.59 0.84
CA ASP A 200 -8.95 7.44 2.21
C ASP A 200 -7.79 7.55 3.20
N ALA A 201 -6.61 7.04 2.85
CA ALA A 201 -5.41 7.26 3.66
C ALA A 201 -4.13 7.45 2.83
N LEU A 202 -3.23 8.23 3.40
CA LEU A 202 -1.85 8.36 2.95
C LEU A 202 -0.96 7.77 4.04
N CYS A 203 -0.31 6.67 3.74
CA CYS A 203 0.43 5.88 4.72
C CYS A 203 1.94 6.05 4.53
N LEU A 204 2.61 6.59 5.55
CA LEU A 204 4.06 6.65 5.64
C LEU A 204 4.59 5.36 6.27
N VAL A 205 5.33 4.57 5.51
CA VAL A 205 5.94 3.32 5.95
C VAL A 205 7.38 3.60 6.40
N VAL A 206 7.66 3.36 7.68
CA VAL A 206 8.96 3.63 8.33
C VAL A 206 9.43 2.40 9.09
N GLN A 207 10.74 2.26 9.30
CA GLN A 207 11.29 1.23 10.18
C GLN A 207 11.27 1.72 11.64
N ALA A 208 11.02 0.82 12.59
CA ALA A 208 11.00 1.13 14.01
C ALA A 208 12.36 1.62 14.56
N SER A 209 13.46 1.21 13.91
CA SER A 209 14.84 1.54 14.28
C SER A 209 15.28 2.94 13.85
N ILE A 210 14.46 3.68 13.08
CA ILE A 210 14.81 5.03 12.66
C ILE A 210 14.77 5.97 13.87
N VAL A 211 15.87 6.68 14.09
CA VAL A 211 16.02 7.66 15.19
C VAL A 211 15.87 9.11 14.73
N GLN A 212 16.02 9.36 13.43
CA GLN A 212 15.82 10.66 12.81
C GLN A 212 15.53 10.47 11.31
N LEU A 213 14.64 11.30 10.75
CA LEU A 213 14.51 11.36 9.29
C LEU A 213 15.70 12.10 8.68
N THR A 214 16.23 11.59 7.58
CA THR A 214 17.26 12.30 6.81
C THR A 214 16.64 13.49 6.09
N SER A 215 17.43 14.51 5.77
CA SER A 215 16.93 15.64 4.97
C SER A 215 16.39 15.20 3.61
N GLU A 216 16.90 14.10 3.03
CA GLU A 216 16.37 13.51 1.80
C GLU A 216 14.96 12.92 2.02
N GLN A 217 14.77 12.15 3.10
CA GLN A 217 13.46 11.58 3.49
C GLN A 217 12.43 12.68 3.74
N GLU A 218 12.77 13.68 4.55
CA GLU A 218 11.89 14.81 4.84
C GLU A 218 11.52 15.55 3.55
N CYS A 219 12.49 15.76 2.68
CA CYS A 219 12.26 16.41 1.41
C CYS A 219 11.33 15.59 0.52
N GLN A 220 11.54 14.28 0.43
CA GLN A 220 10.67 13.34 -0.28
C GLN A 220 9.24 13.38 0.23
N PHE A 221 9.05 13.27 1.55
CA PHE A 221 7.73 13.25 2.15
C PHE A 221 7.01 14.60 1.96
N ASN A 222 7.67 15.72 2.28
CA ASN A 222 7.09 17.06 2.09
C ASN A 222 6.74 17.33 0.63
N SER A 223 7.58 16.88 -0.29
CA SER A 223 7.35 17.03 -1.72
C SER A 223 6.13 16.21 -2.16
N PHE A 224 5.95 14.99 -1.66
CA PHE A 224 4.75 14.21 -1.91
C PHE A 224 3.49 14.84 -1.31
N PHE A 225 3.55 15.32 -0.06
CA PHE A 225 2.43 16.01 0.58
C PHE A 225 2.01 17.27 -0.16
N SER A 226 2.95 17.95 -0.83
CA SER A 226 2.64 19.16 -1.62
C SER A 226 1.68 18.90 -2.80
N ILE A 227 1.58 17.65 -3.28
CA ILE A 227 0.62 17.25 -4.33
C ILE A 227 -0.83 17.35 -3.82
N PHE A 228 -1.04 17.15 -2.52
CA PHE A 228 -2.37 17.06 -1.92
C PHE A 228 -2.75 18.26 -1.06
N GLY A 229 -1.80 19.18 -0.86
CA GLY A 229 -1.97 20.34 0.03
C GLY A 229 -2.22 19.94 1.49
N LYS A 230 -2.80 20.87 2.25
CA LYS A 230 -3.11 20.64 3.67
C LYS A 230 -4.33 19.72 3.88
N ASP A 231 -5.15 19.54 2.85
CA ASP A 231 -6.46 18.86 2.92
C ASP A 231 -6.35 17.36 3.23
N ILE A 232 -5.18 16.74 2.98
CA ILE A 232 -4.92 15.32 3.25
C ILE A 232 -4.36 15.04 4.65
N THR A 233 -3.98 16.08 5.42
CA THR A 233 -3.26 15.93 6.71
C THR A 233 -4.01 14.97 7.65
N GLU A 234 -5.33 15.11 7.77
CA GLU A 234 -6.16 14.24 8.63
C GLU A 234 -6.22 12.77 8.18
N ASN A 235 -5.91 12.50 6.91
CA ASN A 235 -5.87 11.17 6.31
C ASN A 235 -4.48 10.52 6.37
N VAL A 236 -3.46 11.21 6.90
CA VAL A 236 -2.10 10.66 7.00
C VAL A 236 -2.01 9.66 8.15
N ARG A 237 -1.38 8.51 7.93
CA ARG A 237 -1.11 7.49 8.96
C ARG A 237 0.34 7.02 8.88
N VAL A 238 0.93 6.72 10.01
CA VAL A 238 2.28 6.13 10.09
C VAL A 238 2.16 4.62 10.25
N LEU A 239 2.78 3.85 9.36
CA LEU A 239 2.89 2.40 9.47
C LEU A 239 4.34 2.07 9.85
N VAL A 240 4.55 1.74 11.12
CA VAL A 240 5.87 1.40 11.64
C VAL A 240 6.11 -0.10 11.50
N ASN A 241 7.07 -0.49 10.66
CA ASN A 241 7.45 -1.88 10.43
C ASN A 241 8.74 -2.25 11.19
N PHE A 242 9.05 -3.56 11.26
CA PHE A 242 10.16 -4.12 12.06
C PHE A 242 10.08 -3.71 13.53
N ALA A 243 8.86 -3.57 14.03
CA ALA A 243 8.62 -3.10 15.37
C ALA A 243 8.73 -4.27 16.35
N ASP A 244 9.96 -4.64 16.68
CA ASP A 244 10.30 -5.66 17.67
C ASP A 244 10.30 -5.04 19.07
N GLU A 245 10.76 -3.80 19.16
CA GLU A 245 11.03 -3.10 20.41
C GLU A 245 10.08 -1.90 20.65
N GLN A 246 10.53 -0.93 21.45
CA GLN A 246 9.80 0.29 21.76
C GLN A 246 9.79 1.25 20.56
N LEU A 247 8.67 1.96 20.35
CA LEU A 247 8.49 2.86 19.21
C LEU A 247 8.93 4.31 19.47
N SER A 248 9.32 4.66 20.70
CA SER A 248 9.62 6.06 21.07
C SER A 248 10.58 6.76 20.11
N PRO A 249 11.72 6.16 19.71
CA PRO A 249 12.68 6.87 18.84
C PRO A 249 12.08 7.27 17.48
N VAL A 250 11.37 6.36 16.81
CA VAL A 250 10.78 6.65 15.49
C VAL A 250 9.60 7.62 15.57
N LEU A 251 8.80 7.55 16.64
CA LEU A 251 7.68 8.48 16.82
C LEU A 251 8.16 9.90 17.15
N GLU A 252 9.24 10.02 17.94
CA GLU A 252 9.92 11.29 18.19
C GLU A 252 10.54 11.86 16.90
N ALA A 253 11.22 11.02 16.12
CA ALA A 253 11.80 11.42 14.82
C ALA A 253 10.75 12.01 13.88
N ILE A 254 9.60 11.35 13.74
CA ILE A 254 8.50 11.83 12.89
C ILE A 254 7.92 13.13 13.47
N THR A 255 7.75 13.21 14.79
CA THR A 255 7.24 14.43 15.44
C THR A 255 8.17 15.63 15.20
N GLN A 256 9.48 15.42 15.29
CA GLN A 256 10.50 16.46 15.07
C GLN A 256 10.58 16.92 13.61
N SER A 257 10.34 16.01 12.66
CA SER A 257 10.37 16.33 11.22
C SER A 257 9.31 17.33 10.75
N GLY A 258 8.27 17.57 11.56
CA GLY A 258 7.19 18.51 11.23
C GLY A 258 6.31 18.07 10.06
N LEU A 259 6.36 16.79 9.66
CA LEU A 259 5.51 16.26 8.61
C LEU A 259 4.02 16.41 8.96
N PRO A 260 3.16 16.69 7.97
CA PRO A 260 1.71 16.82 8.18
C PRO A 260 1.14 15.45 8.54
N CYS A 261 1.05 15.16 9.84
CA CYS A 261 0.45 13.95 10.37
C CYS A 261 -0.46 14.30 11.56
N PRO A 262 -1.63 13.65 11.68
CA PRO A 262 -2.49 13.86 12.82
C PRO A 262 -1.81 13.28 14.05
N LYS A 263 -2.05 13.92 15.19
CA LYS A 263 -1.53 13.50 16.49
C LYS A 263 -2.65 12.90 17.33
N ASP A 264 -2.31 11.91 18.14
CA ASP A 264 -3.19 11.34 19.15
C ASP A 264 -3.24 12.22 20.41
N ASP A 265 -4.01 11.79 21.41
CA ASP A 265 -4.16 12.50 22.69
C ASP A 265 -2.84 12.66 23.46
N ASN A 266 -1.82 11.84 23.15
CA ASN A 266 -0.48 11.92 23.74
C ASN A 266 0.46 12.82 22.93
N GLY A 267 -0.04 13.45 21.86
CA GLY A 267 0.76 14.29 20.95
C GLY A 267 1.66 13.50 20.00
N GLN A 268 1.51 12.17 19.92
CA GLN A 268 2.28 11.30 19.02
C GLN A 268 1.57 11.16 17.67
N PRO A 269 2.30 10.95 16.56
CA PRO A 269 1.68 10.67 15.26
C PRO A 269 0.76 9.46 15.35
N VAL A 270 -0.44 9.55 14.75
CA VAL A 270 -1.35 8.40 14.67
C VAL A 270 -0.69 7.28 13.87
N HIS A 271 -0.40 6.17 14.53
CA HIS A 271 0.44 5.11 13.99
C HIS A 271 -0.11 3.70 14.19
N PHE A 272 0.38 2.79 13.36
CA PHE A 272 0.08 1.36 13.39
C PHE A 272 1.39 0.57 13.38
N ARG A 273 1.50 -0.40 14.29
CA ARG A 273 2.71 -1.19 14.50
C ARG A 273 2.64 -2.51 13.74
N PHE A 274 3.69 -2.86 13.02
CA PHE A 274 3.81 -4.10 12.27
C PHE A 274 5.17 -4.75 12.49
N ASN A 275 5.18 -6.07 12.40
CA ASN A 275 6.39 -6.82 12.12
C ASN A 275 6.04 -7.89 11.08
N THR A 276 6.53 -7.71 9.87
CA THR A 276 6.25 -8.60 8.73
C THR A 276 7.18 -9.81 8.68
N SER A 277 8.11 -9.97 9.65
CA SER A 277 9.03 -11.12 9.70
C SER A 277 8.31 -12.46 9.73
N ALA A 278 7.17 -12.55 10.42
CA ALA A 278 6.40 -13.78 10.63
C ALA A 278 5.53 -14.22 9.44
N ILE A 279 5.51 -13.48 8.33
CA ILE A 279 4.55 -13.76 7.25
C ILE A 279 4.88 -15.07 6.51
N PHE A 280 6.17 -15.35 6.26
CA PHE A 280 6.64 -16.50 5.48
C PHE A 280 7.42 -17.53 6.32
N THR A 281 7.34 -17.48 7.65
CA THR A 281 8.15 -18.32 8.57
C THR A 281 7.55 -19.70 8.84
N GLN A 282 6.75 -20.25 7.92
CA GLN A 282 6.14 -21.57 8.16
C GLN A 282 7.22 -22.64 8.38
N THR A 283 7.16 -23.27 9.55
CA THR A 283 7.87 -24.50 9.88
C THR A 283 7.24 -25.64 9.10
N VAL A 284 8.07 -26.32 8.32
CA VAL A 284 7.66 -27.52 7.60
C VAL A 284 7.36 -28.59 8.65
N THR A 285 6.09 -28.87 8.91
CA THR A 285 5.68 -30.13 9.52
C THR A 285 5.70 -31.22 8.44
N SER A 286 6.88 -31.50 7.88
CA SER A 286 7.13 -32.76 7.19
C SER A 286 7.89 -33.64 8.17
N GLY A 287 7.47 -34.89 8.30
CA GLY A 287 8.10 -35.90 9.14
C GLY A 287 9.49 -36.32 8.65
N GLU A 288 10.36 -35.37 8.29
CA GLU A 288 11.77 -35.60 8.07
C GLU A 288 12.54 -35.03 9.25
N SER A 289 12.78 -35.92 10.20
CA SER A 289 13.75 -35.75 11.28
C SER A 289 15.12 -35.42 10.69
N THR A 290 15.40 -34.13 10.57
CA THR A 290 16.79 -33.65 10.55
C THR A 290 17.06 -33.09 11.92
N ASN A 291 18.09 -33.65 12.58
CA ASN A 291 18.54 -33.29 13.92
C ASN A 291 18.74 -31.77 14.06
N ARG A 292 17.70 -31.05 14.49
CA ARG A 292 17.80 -29.65 14.88
C ARG A 292 17.58 -29.58 16.39
N SER A 293 18.56 -28.97 17.02
CA SER A 293 18.68 -28.73 18.45
C SER A 293 17.42 -28.13 19.08
N THR A 294 17.23 -28.44 20.35
CA THR A 294 16.11 -28.16 21.25
C THR A 294 15.79 -26.68 21.56
N ASP A 295 15.87 -25.78 20.58
CA ASP A 295 15.58 -24.32 20.74
C ASP A 295 14.43 -23.81 19.85
N ASP A 296 13.87 -24.65 18.98
CA ASP A 296 12.92 -24.27 17.91
C ASP A 296 11.54 -23.77 18.42
N GLY A 297 11.22 -23.99 19.70
CA GLY A 297 9.95 -23.55 20.29
C GLY A 297 9.88 -22.04 20.58
N GLY A 298 11.03 -21.39 20.80
CA GLY A 298 11.09 -19.95 21.10
C GLY A 298 10.74 -19.08 19.88
N ASP A 299 11.28 -19.45 18.72
CA ASP A 299 11.11 -18.72 17.47
C ASP A 299 9.67 -18.83 16.95
N GLU A 300 9.03 -19.99 17.04
CA GLU A 300 7.62 -20.16 16.65
C GLU A 300 6.69 -19.29 17.51
N ILE A 301 6.90 -19.26 18.83
CA ILE A 301 6.12 -18.43 19.75
C ILE A 301 6.28 -16.95 19.38
N LEU A 302 7.52 -16.50 19.12
CA LEU A 302 7.81 -15.13 18.75
C LEU A 302 7.14 -14.74 17.43
N HIS A 303 7.25 -15.58 16.39
CA HIS A 303 6.59 -15.32 15.11
C HIS A 303 5.06 -15.31 15.24
N LYS A 304 4.48 -16.19 16.07
CA LYS A 304 3.05 -16.17 16.37
C LYS A 304 2.63 -14.86 17.06
N MET A 305 3.44 -14.33 17.97
CA MET A 305 3.21 -13.02 18.58
C MET A 305 3.22 -11.90 17.53
N PHE A 306 4.20 -11.91 16.61
CA PHE A 306 4.27 -10.93 15.52
C PHE A 306 3.10 -11.03 14.54
N TRP A 307 2.66 -12.24 14.19
CA TRP A 307 1.45 -12.44 13.38
C TRP A 307 0.21 -11.85 14.04
N LYS A 308 0.02 -12.14 15.34
CA LYS A 308 -1.11 -11.61 16.12
C LYS A 308 -1.04 -10.09 16.23
N MET A 309 0.15 -9.54 16.47
CA MET A 309 0.39 -8.11 16.50
C MET A 309 0.01 -7.45 15.16
N GLY A 310 0.53 -7.97 14.05
CA GLY A 310 0.21 -7.48 12.71
C GLY A 310 -1.28 -7.55 12.41
N SER A 311 -1.94 -8.67 12.72
CA SER A 311 -3.37 -8.86 12.51
C SER A 311 -4.23 -7.88 13.30
N ASN A 312 -3.89 -7.63 14.58
CA ASN A 312 -4.58 -6.65 15.41
C ASN A 312 -4.37 -5.22 14.88
N SER A 313 -3.16 -4.92 14.41
CA SER A 313 -2.82 -3.62 13.83
C SER A 313 -3.59 -3.37 12.53
N MET A 314 -3.70 -4.36 11.65
CA MET A 314 -4.53 -4.29 10.43
C MET A 314 -6.00 -4.08 10.75
N LYS A 315 -6.53 -4.80 11.73
CA LYS A 315 -7.92 -4.60 12.19
C LYS A 315 -8.18 -3.15 12.61
N ARG A 316 -7.25 -2.55 13.37
CA ARG A 316 -7.35 -1.14 13.79
C ARG A 316 -7.20 -0.18 12.61
N LEU A 317 -6.27 -0.45 11.69
CA LEU A 317 -6.08 0.36 10.48
C LEU A 317 -7.34 0.35 9.61
N PHE A 318 -7.91 -0.81 9.33
CA PHE A 318 -9.10 -0.93 8.49
C PHE A 318 -10.36 -0.39 9.16
N ALA A 319 -10.48 -0.49 10.48
CA ALA A 319 -11.52 0.22 11.23
C ALA A 319 -11.38 1.74 11.05
N ALA A 320 -10.16 2.28 11.23
CA ALA A 320 -9.91 3.70 11.01
C ALA A 320 -10.20 4.14 9.56
N LEU A 321 -9.84 3.33 8.55
CA LEU A 321 -10.18 3.60 7.13
C LEU A 321 -11.69 3.70 6.89
N THR A 322 -12.49 2.95 7.65
CA THR A 322 -13.96 2.98 7.54
C THR A 322 -14.52 4.31 8.03
N GLU A 323 -13.92 4.88 9.09
CA GLU A 323 -14.35 6.12 9.73
C GLU A 323 -13.77 7.38 9.07
N MET A 324 -12.65 7.25 8.35
CA MET A 324 -12.03 8.37 7.65
C MET A 324 -12.93 8.98 6.58
N THR A 325 -12.91 10.32 6.52
CA THR A 325 -13.54 11.07 5.44
C THR A 325 -12.73 10.89 4.16
N THR A 326 -13.35 10.28 3.16
CA THR A 326 -12.79 10.11 1.82
C THR A 326 -12.53 11.46 1.16
N LYS A 327 -11.35 11.63 0.58
CA LYS A 327 -10.98 12.83 -0.18
C LYS A 327 -11.09 12.58 -1.67
N SER A 328 -11.85 13.42 -2.37
CA SER A 328 -11.95 13.35 -3.83
C SER A 328 -10.74 14.01 -4.47
N MET A 329 -10.14 13.35 -5.47
CA MET A 329 -9.02 13.93 -6.20
C MET A 329 -9.41 15.18 -6.99
N LYS A 330 -10.66 15.25 -7.46
CA LYS A 330 -11.17 16.43 -8.15
C LYS A 330 -11.16 17.66 -7.24
N GLU A 331 -11.51 17.50 -5.97
CA GLU A 331 -11.53 18.60 -4.99
C GLU A 331 -10.12 19.05 -4.62
N ILE A 332 -9.22 18.10 -4.40
CA ILE A 332 -7.81 18.37 -4.10
C ILE A 332 -7.14 19.13 -5.24
N LEU A 333 -7.28 18.64 -6.48
CA LEU A 333 -6.61 19.22 -7.65
C LEU A 333 -7.24 20.53 -8.16
N GLN A 334 -8.50 20.84 -7.81
CA GLN A 334 -9.16 22.10 -8.20
C GLN A 334 -8.87 23.25 -7.23
N ARG A 335 -8.63 22.97 -5.94
CA ARG A 335 -8.36 24.00 -4.92
C ARG A 335 -6.92 24.50 -4.95
N ASP A 336 -5.98 23.58 -5.15
CA ASP A 336 -4.60 23.92 -5.43
C ASP A 336 -4.48 24.23 -6.93
N GLY A 337 -4.98 25.41 -7.34
CA GLY A 337 -4.69 25.95 -8.65
C GLY A 337 -3.19 25.81 -8.93
N GLN A 338 -2.83 25.50 -10.18
CA GLN A 338 -1.50 25.15 -10.71
C GLN A 338 -0.27 25.92 -10.14
N CYS A 339 -0.47 26.99 -9.39
CA CYS A 339 0.51 27.84 -8.71
C CYS A 339 1.44 27.15 -7.71
N GLY A 340 1.01 26.13 -6.96
CA GLY A 340 1.87 25.48 -5.94
C GLY A 340 3.08 24.73 -6.53
N TRP A 341 2.91 24.18 -7.74
CA TRP A 341 3.91 23.36 -8.43
C TRP A 341 5.05 24.19 -9.02
N TRP A 342 4.73 25.36 -9.58
CA TRP A 342 5.72 26.28 -10.13
C TRP A 342 6.64 26.82 -9.03
N SER A 343 6.11 27.11 -7.84
CA SER A 343 6.92 27.61 -6.72
C SER A 343 7.99 26.59 -6.30
N ILE A 344 7.69 25.29 -6.27
CA ILE A 344 8.64 24.25 -5.83
C ILE A 344 9.69 23.96 -6.90
N ILE A 345 9.30 23.91 -8.18
CA ILE A 345 10.23 23.72 -9.30
C ILE A 345 11.14 24.95 -9.43
N VAL A 346 10.59 26.16 -9.35
CA VAL A 346 11.37 27.41 -9.40
C VAL A 346 12.30 27.52 -8.19
N VAL A 347 11.85 27.25 -6.97
CA VAL A 347 12.71 27.30 -5.78
C VAL A 347 13.86 26.30 -5.88
N ARG A 348 13.65 25.10 -6.43
CA ARG A 348 14.71 24.08 -6.61
C ARG A 348 15.62 24.31 -7.81
N ILE A 349 15.08 24.78 -8.95
CA ILE A 349 15.91 25.23 -10.08
C ILE A 349 16.82 26.36 -9.59
N VAL A 350 16.27 27.35 -8.89
CA VAL A 350 17.02 28.46 -8.31
C VAL A 350 18.03 27.96 -7.27
N HIS A 351 17.65 27.03 -6.36
CA HIS A 351 18.58 26.50 -5.36
C HIS A 351 19.74 25.69 -5.95
N ASN A 352 19.50 24.92 -7.01
CA ASN A 352 20.53 24.09 -7.63
C ASN A 352 21.41 24.89 -8.61
N GLU A 353 20.83 25.81 -9.38
CA GLU A 353 21.57 26.79 -10.19
C GLU A 353 22.45 27.69 -9.30
N MET A 354 21.98 28.09 -8.11
CA MET A 354 22.79 28.85 -7.14
C MET A 354 24.02 28.06 -6.64
N ARG A 355 23.92 26.73 -6.49
CA ARG A 355 25.06 25.87 -6.15
C ARG A 355 26.08 25.78 -7.29
N VAL A 356 25.61 25.75 -8.53
CA VAL A 356 26.45 25.58 -9.73
C VAL A 356 27.09 26.91 -10.17
N MET A 357 26.41 28.05 -10.02
CA MET A 357 26.86 29.34 -10.55
C MET A 357 27.77 30.17 -9.64
N LYS A 358 28.04 29.79 -8.37
CA LYS A 358 28.82 30.60 -7.41
C LYS A 358 28.42 32.10 -7.45
N MET A 359 27.12 32.41 -7.43
CA MET A 359 26.67 33.80 -7.43
C MET A 359 27.07 34.49 -6.11
N LYS A 360 27.71 35.65 -6.22
CA LYS A 360 28.38 36.32 -5.09
C LYS A 360 27.54 37.42 -4.44
N THR A 361 26.43 37.86 -5.05
CA THR A 361 25.66 38.99 -4.52
C THR A 361 24.14 38.85 -4.67
N VAL A 362 23.40 39.51 -3.77
CA VAL A 362 21.92 39.57 -3.74
C VAL A 362 21.32 40.24 -4.98
N SER A 363 22.10 41.04 -5.72
CA SER A 363 21.68 41.68 -6.97
C SER A 363 21.48 40.67 -8.12
N ASP A 364 22.33 39.64 -8.17
CA ASP A 364 22.24 38.57 -9.17
C ASP A 364 20.96 37.73 -8.97
N PHE A 365 20.58 37.52 -7.70
CA PHE A 365 19.36 36.85 -7.27
C PHE A 365 18.08 37.59 -7.71
N ILE A 366 18.04 38.92 -7.56
CA ILE A 366 16.87 39.74 -7.95
C ILE A 366 16.70 39.73 -9.48
N SER A 367 17.79 39.70 -10.24
CA SER A 367 17.75 39.79 -11.70
C SER A 367 17.20 38.52 -12.36
N VAL A 368 17.56 37.34 -11.85
CA VAL A 368 17.03 36.06 -12.33
C VAL A 368 15.58 35.86 -11.91
N ALA A 369 15.23 36.20 -10.66
CA ALA A 369 13.84 36.14 -10.20
C ALA A 369 12.91 37.07 -11.01
N TYR A 370 13.38 38.27 -11.38
CA TYR A 370 12.64 39.18 -12.26
C TYR A 370 12.47 38.63 -13.68
N LEU A 371 13.51 38.04 -14.28
CA LEU A 371 13.44 37.47 -15.63
C LEU A 371 12.45 36.28 -15.71
N VAL A 372 12.40 35.44 -14.67
CA VAL A 372 11.46 34.31 -14.59
C VAL A 372 10.03 34.78 -14.28
N SER A 373 9.86 35.87 -13.52
CA SER A 373 8.55 36.51 -13.29
C SER A 373 8.02 37.25 -14.53
N LEU A 374 8.89 37.75 -15.41
CA LEU A 374 8.50 38.44 -16.65
C LEU A 374 8.10 37.46 -17.77
N SER A 375 8.74 36.30 -17.86
CA SER A 375 8.34 35.26 -18.83
C SER A 375 6.98 34.64 -18.51
N SER A 376 6.66 34.51 -17.23
CA SER A 376 5.36 34.03 -16.72
C SER A 376 4.22 35.05 -16.92
N LEU A 377 4.51 36.36 -16.83
CA LEU A 377 3.54 37.40 -17.22
C LEU A 377 3.25 37.35 -18.73
N PHE A 378 4.28 37.12 -19.55
CA PHE A 378 4.11 37.05 -21.00
C PHE A 378 3.29 35.84 -21.47
N GLN A 379 3.47 34.65 -20.88
CA GLN A 379 2.68 33.47 -21.24
C GLN A 379 1.22 33.55 -20.74
N GLY A 380 0.97 34.18 -19.59
CA GLY A 380 -0.39 34.43 -19.10
C GLY A 380 -1.19 35.40 -19.98
N ILE A 381 -0.53 36.40 -20.58
CA ILE A 381 -1.16 37.38 -21.47
C ILE A 381 -1.43 36.78 -22.86
N VAL A 382 -0.55 35.93 -23.39
CA VAL A 382 -0.75 35.30 -24.71
C VAL A 382 -1.91 34.28 -24.69
N GLY A 383 -2.18 33.63 -23.55
CA GLY A 383 -3.31 32.71 -23.37
C GLY A 383 -4.68 33.37 -23.15
N SER A 384 -4.75 34.70 -23.04
CA SER A 384 -5.98 35.44 -22.73
C SER A 384 -6.40 36.44 -23.81
N ILE A 385 -5.84 36.35 -25.02
CA ILE A 385 -6.38 37.03 -26.20
C ILE A 385 -7.58 36.22 -26.71
N PRO A 386 -8.83 36.74 -26.67
CA PRO A 386 -9.95 36.06 -27.30
C PRO A 386 -9.74 36.14 -28.81
N THR A 387 -9.69 35.00 -29.48
CA THR A 387 -9.88 34.93 -30.93
C THR A 387 -11.34 35.21 -31.26
N SER A 388 -11.76 36.48 -31.16
CA SER A 388 -12.94 36.96 -31.88
C SER A 388 -12.54 37.16 -33.34
N GLY A 389 -13.25 36.46 -34.23
CA GLY A 389 -12.81 36.19 -35.59
C GLY A 389 -12.73 37.37 -36.55
N PHE A 390 -12.10 37.04 -37.69
CA PHE A 390 -12.50 37.42 -39.04
C PHE A 390 -12.08 36.30 -39.99
#